data_AF-A0A3M6T779-F1
#
_entry.id   AF-A0A3M6T779-F1
#
_cell.length_a   1.000
_cell.length_b   1.000
_cell.length_c   1.000
_cell.angle_alpha   90.00
_cell.angle_beta   90.00
_cell.angle_gamma   90.00
#
_symmetry.space_group_name_H-M   'P 1'
#
loop_
_entity.id
_entity.type
_entity.pdbx_description
1 polymer ?
#
loop_
_entity_poly.entity_id
_entity_poly.type
_entity_poly.pdbx_seq_one_letter_code
_entity_poly.pdbx_strand_id
1 'polypeptide(L)'
;MTAPRMYTAETEKLLKEKGLRCVCELCDCGGYHPHIGCTKEPQKMKSVFKRPGLADAKTNYQNTYTSHDGAKPRNTRKPLPRLRNPNPPPMDFRTVQRMEFIPRKPEPQGSCKMMDNYKPPDEKLDGKTIYAQEFVNRGPPEVVKITRPKTVTQNQGLKFQSATTHNQTFTPKVPSPQAPFGELPCYTGGILYPEKNGRYDVTTWNQDVYRGKFAARPDAFKPKEAQVTIGIEGDHLLQT
;
A
#
# COMPACT_ATOMS: atom_id res chain seq x y z
N MET A 1 60.11 4.32 19.59
CA MET A 1 61.31 3.66 20.12
C MET A 1 60.89 2.31 20.68
N THR A 2 61.17 1.23 19.96
CA THR A 2 60.83 -0.14 20.37
C THR A 2 61.84 -0.63 21.40
N ALA A 3 61.36 -1.12 22.55
CA ALA A 3 62.22 -1.67 23.59
C ALA A 3 63.07 -2.82 23.02
N PRO A 4 64.38 -2.88 23.33
CA PRO A 4 65.22 -3.95 22.83
C PRO A 4 64.78 -5.28 23.46
N ARG A 5 64.65 -6.33 22.64
CA ARG A 5 64.31 -7.66 23.14
C ARG A 5 65.50 -8.22 23.93
N MET A 6 65.25 -8.60 25.18
CA MET A 6 66.21 -9.31 26.03
C MET A 6 66.29 -10.77 25.60
N TYR A 7 67.48 -11.36 25.68
CA TYR A 7 67.69 -12.79 25.41
C TYR A 7 67.14 -13.65 26.54
N THR A 8 66.66 -14.85 26.22
CA THR A 8 66.31 -15.84 27.24
C THR A 8 67.58 -16.53 27.75
N ALA A 9 67.57 -17.02 28.99
CA ALA A 9 68.75 -17.64 29.61
C ALA A 9 69.33 -18.82 28.81
N GLU A 10 68.49 -19.53 28.06
CA GLU A 10 68.91 -20.61 27.15
C GLU A 10 69.71 -20.09 25.96
N THR A 11 69.24 -18.99 25.35
CA THR A 11 69.94 -18.36 24.21
C THR A 11 71.28 -17.77 24.61
N GLU A 12 71.41 -17.24 25.82
CA GLU A 12 72.70 -16.75 26.33
C GLU A 12 73.72 -17.87 26.57
N LYS A 13 73.27 -19.05 27.02
CA LYS A 13 74.14 -20.24 27.15
C LYS A 13 74.63 -20.71 25.79
N LEU A 14 73.73 -20.81 24.80
CA LEU A 14 74.08 -21.21 23.43
C LEU A 14 75.06 -20.23 22.77
N LEU A 15 74.88 -18.93 22.97
CA LEU A 15 75.80 -17.91 22.45
C LEU A 15 77.20 -18.06 23.06
N LYS A 16 77.29 -18.31 24.38
CA LYS A 16 78.58 -18.55 25.06
C LYS A 16 79.25 -19.84 24.60
N GLU A 17 78.50 -20.93 24.47
CA GLU A 17 79.04 -22.22 24.01
C GLU A 17 79.59 -22.16 22.58
N LYS A 18 78.96 -21.36 21.71
CA LYS A 18 79.39 -21.18 20.30
C LYS A 18 80.38 -20.03 20.09
N GLY A 19 80.72 -19.27 21.14
CA GLY A 19 81.60 -18.10 21.05
C GLY A 19 81.04 -16.94 20.22
N LEU A 20 79.72 -16.89 20.03
CA LEU A 20 79.04 -15.88 19.21
C LEU A 20 78.60 -14.72 20.08
N ARG A 21 78.76 -13.49 19.57
CA ARG A 21 78.41 -12.27 20.31
C ARG A 21 76.93 -11.92 20.18
N CYS A 22 76.29 -12.42 19.13
CA CYS A 22 75.01 -11.92 18.65
C CYS A 22 74.23 -13.02 17.91
N VAL A 23 72.94 -13.17 18.21
CA VAL A 23 72.07 -14.15 17.50
C VAL A 23 71.96 -13.85 15.99
N CYS A 24 72.18 -12.61 15.55
CA CYS A 24 72.20 -12.30 14.11
C CYS A 24 73.38 -12.92 13.35
N GLU A 25 74.37 -13.51 14.01
CA GLU A 25 75.41 -14.32 13.37
C GLU A 25 74.89 -15.72 12.99
N LEU A 26 73.77 -16.16 13.57
CA LEU A 26 73.09 -17.44 13.27
C LEU A 26 71.88 -17.27 12.32
N CYS A 27 71.40 -16.05 12.09
CA CYS A 27 70.20 -15.81 11.29
C CYS A 27 70.54 -15.43 9.85
N ASP A 28 70.20 -16.31 8.92
CA ASP A 28 70.27 -16.06 7.48
C ASP A 28 68.99 -15.41 6.93
N CYS A 29 68.06 -15.07 7.81
CA CYS A 29 66.73 -14.54 7.52
C CYS A 29 66.71 -13.16 6.83
N GLY A 30 67.86 -12.50 6.63
CA GLY A 30 67.97 -11.18 5.98
C GLY A 30 67.34 -10.00 6.71
N GLY A 31 66.53 -10.25 7.76
CA GLY A 31 65.86 -9.24 8.57
C GLY A 31 66.69 -8.79 9.77
N TYR A 32 66.80 -7.48 9.98
CA TYR A 32 67.42 -6.92 11.19
C TYR A 32 66.43 -6.93 12.36
N HIS A 33 66.76 -7.66 13.43
CA HIS A 33 66.01 -7.63 14.69
C HIS A 33 66.81 -6.89 15.77
N PRO A 34 66.25 -5.86 16.42
CA PRO A 34 66.94 -5.11 17.46
C PRO A 34 67.04 -5.92 18.76
N HIS A 35 68.26 -6.15 19.23
CA HIS A 35 68.57 -6.85 20.48
C HIS A 35 69.83 -6.24 21.12
N ILE A 36 69.99 -6.47 22.42
CA ILE A 36 71.10 -5.93 23.21
C ILE A 36 72.41 -6.60 22.77
N GLY A 37 73.43 -5.81 22.43
CA GLY A 37 74.75 -6.31 22.02
C GLY A 37 74.94 -6.58 20.52
N CYS A 38 74.00 -6.16 19.66
CA CYS A 38 74.15 -6.33 18.21
C CYS A 38 75.27 -5.46 17.63
N THR A 39 76.20 -6.08 16.89
CA THR A 39 77.28 -5.39 16.15
C THR A 39 76.89 -4.97 14.73
N LYS A 40 75.73 -5.41 14.23
CA LYS A 40 75.24 -5.02 12.88
C LYS A 40 74.68 -3.61 12.92
N GLU A 41 75.36 -2.68 12.24
CA GLU A 41 74.97 -1.28 12.11
C GLU A 41 73.85 -1.14 11.05
N PRO A 42 72.60 -0.80 11.43
CA PRO A 42 71.46 -0.84 10.51
C PRO A 42 71.53 0.23 9.40
N GLN A 43 72.39 1.25 9.57
CA GLN A 43 72.53 2.34 8.61
C GLN A 43 73.37 1.95 7.39
N LYS A 44 74.36 1.07 7.52
CA LYS A 44 75.21 0.64 6.39
C LYS A 44 74.48 -0.22 5.37
N MET A 45 73.42 -0.93 5.77
CA MET A 45 72.60 -1.73 4.84
C MET A 45 71.68 -0.86 3.96
N LYS A 46 71.42 0.39 4.33
CA LYS A 46 70.54 1.31 3.57
C LYS A 46 71.28 2.25 2.63
N SER A 47 72.62 2.27 2.64
CA SER A 47 73.39 3.01 1.64
C SER A 47 73.38 2.23 0.33
N VAL A 48 72.28 2.35 -0.41
CA VAL A 48 72.22 1.98 -1.83
C VAL A 48 73.38 2.71 -2.52
N PHE A 49 74.26 1.95 -3.18
CA PHE A 49 75.39 2.48 -3.94
C PHE A 49 74.89 3.53 -4.95
N LYS A 50 75.03 4.82 -4.61
CA LYS A 50 74.71 5.90 -5.54
C LYS A 50 75.83 5.97 -6.58
N ARG A 51 75.48 5.95 -7.87
CA ARG A 51 76.44 6.12 -8.96
C ARG A 51 77.17 7.47 -8.81
N PRO A 52 78.50 7.53 -8.98
CA PRO A 52 79.25 8.78 -8.95
C PRO A 52 78.70 9.75 -10.01
N GLY A 53 78.32 10.96 -9.62
CA GLY A 53 77.78 12.00 -10.51
C GLY A 53 76.25 12.16 -10.52
N LEU A 54 75.48 11.29 -9.87
CA LEU A 54 74.01 11.42 -9.70
C LEU A 54 73.62 11.62 -8.22
N ALA A 55 74.56 12.06 -7.39
CA ALA A 55 74.34 12.23 -5.95
C ALA A 55 73.46 13.46 -5.63
N ASP A 56 73.44 14.45 -6.52
CA ASP A 56 72.89 15.79 -6.24
C ASP A 56 71.55 16.07 -6.96
N ALA A 57 71.09 15.16 -7.82
CA ALA A 57 69.82 15.29 -8.52
C ALA A 57 68.64 14.96 -7.57
N LYS A 58 68.22 15.95 -6.79
CA LYS A 58 66.99 15.87 -6.01
C LYS A 58 65.79 15.96 -6.95
N THR A 59 64.80 15.09 -6.77
CA THR A 59 63.54 15.20 -7.51
C THR A 59 62.80 16.47 -7.08
N ASN A 60 61.91 16.99 -7.94
CA ASN A 60 61.09 18.16 -7.61
C ASN A 60 60.36 17.98 -6.26
N TYR A 61 59.89 16.76 -5.98
CA TYR A 61 59.30 16.38 -4.70
C TYR A 61 60.25 16.57 -3.50
N GLN A 62 61.51 16.12 -3.60
CA GLN A 62 62.50 16.26 -2.53
C GLN A 62 62.91 17.72 -2.28
N ASN A 63 62.81 18.59 -3.29
CA ASN A 63 63.06 20.02 -3.13
C ASN A 63 61.87 20.76 -2.51
N THR A 64 60.64 20.33 -2.80
CA THR A 64 59.42 21.00 -2.35
C THR A 64 59.00 20.61 -0.93
N TYR A 65 59.16 19.33 -0.57
CA TYR A 65 58.74 18.82 0.74
C TYR A 65 59.95 18.59 1.65
N THR A 66 60.50 19.68 2.18
CA THR A 66 61.58 19.64 3.16
C THR A 66 61.01 19.71 4.59
N SER A 67 61.72 19.15 5.57
CA SER A 67 61.36 19.34 6.98
C SER A 67 61.62 20.79 7.37
N HIS A 68 60.55 21.55 7.64
CA HIS A 68 60.68 22.91 8.12
C HIS A 68 61.08 22.92 9.60
N ASP A 69 62.32 23.28 9.88
CA ASP A 69 62.79 23.51 11.25
C ASP A 69 62.09 24.74 11.84
N GLY A 70 61.49 24.58 13.02
CA GLY A 70 60.79 25.67 13.72
C GLY A 70 59.26 25.64 13.62
N ALA A 71 58.66 24.55 13.13
CA ALA A 71 57.23 24.29 13.32
C ALA A 71 56.91 24.21 14.82
N LYS A 72 56.50 25.34 15.42
CA LYS A 72 56.12 25.38 16.84
C LYS A 72 54.90 24.48 17.03
N PRO A 73 54.93 23.53 17.98
CA PRO A 73 53.75 22.76 18.31
C PRO A 73 52.64 23.74 18.71
N ARG A 74 51.42 23.50 18.23
CA ARG A 74 50.25 24.32 18.60
C ARG A 74 50.17 24.36 20.12
N ASN A 75 50.18 25.56 20.70
CA ASN A 75 50.18 25.75 22.14
C ASN A 75 48.93 25.05 22.73
N THR A 76 49.13 23.94 23.45
CA THR A 76 48.05 23.08 23.96
C THR A 76 47.38 23.66 25.20
N ARG A 77 47.87 24.79 25.70
CA ARG A 77 47.31 25.49 26.86
C ARG A 77 46.00 26.14 26.44
N LYS A 78 44.93 25.35 26.52
CA LYS A 78 43.57 25.89 26.59
C LYS A 78 43.57 27.00 27.67
N PRO A 79 42.96 28.16 27.41
CA PRO A 79 42.83 29.16 28.46
C PRO A 79 42.20 28.50 29.69
N LEU A 80 42.72 28.81 30.88
CA LEU A 80 42.13 28.31 32.11
C LEU A 80 40.64 28.66 32.09
N PRO A 81 39.75 27.73 32.48
CA PRO A 81 38.33 28.03 32.62
C PRO A 81 38.20 29.28 33.48
N ARG A 82 37.46 30.29 32.99
CA ARG A 82 37.19 31.49 33.79
C ARG A 82 36.57 31.02 35.11
N LEU A 83 37.16 31.45 36.24
CA LEU A 83 36.60 31.17 37.56
C LEU A 83 35.14 31.62 37.58
N ARG A 84 34.26 30.77 38.08
CA ARG A 84 32.85 31.11 38.26
C ARG A 84 32.77 32.35 39.14
N ASN A 85 31.90 33.30 38.80
CA ASN A 85 31.69 34.50 39.59
C ASN A 85 31.44 34.09 41.06
N PRO A 86 32.23 34.57 42.04
CA PRO A 86 32.09 34.18 43.43
C PRO A 86 30.74 34.60 44.03
N ASN A 87 30.08 35.60 43.45
CA ASN A 87 28.73 36.02 43.84
C ASN A 87 27.81 35.99 42.61
N PRO A 88 27.29 34.81 42.21
CA PRO A 88 26.29 34.76 41.15
C PRO A 88 25.00 35.46 41.63
N PRO A 89 24.24 36.09 40.71
CA PRO A 89 22.95 36.65 41.07
C PRO A 89 22.05 35.55 41.67
N PRO A 90 21.16 35.90 42.63
CA PRO A 90 20.24 34.94 43.21
C PRO A 90 19.33 34.33 42.13
N MET A 91 19.03 33.05 42.27
CA MET A 91 18.13 32.34 41.37
C MET A 91 16.70 32.86 41.54
N ASP A 92 16.01 33.15 40.44
CA ASP A 92 14.57 33.43 40.48
C ASP A 92 13.78 32.12 40.50
N PHE A 93 13.05 31.89 41.59
CA PHE A 93 12.19 30.73 41.78
C PHE A 93 10.72 30.99 41.40
N ARG A 94 10.42 32.15 40.81
CA ARG A 94 9.07 32.48 40.33
C ARG A 94 8.77 31.66 39.07
N THR A 95 7.86 30.72 39.19
CA THR A 95 7.33 29.99 38.03
C THR A 95 6.19 30.78 37.39
N VAL A 96 6.04 30.62 36.07
CA VAL A 96 4.91 31.19 35.30
C VAL A 96 3.58 30.81 35.95
N GLN A 97 3.44 29.54 36.34
CA GLN A 97 2.25 29.02 37.02
C GLN A 97 1.94 29.79 38.32
N ARG A 98 2.95 30.07 39.16
CA ARG A 98 2.75 30.80 40.41
C ARG A 98 2.35 32.26 40.18
N MET A 99 2.78 32.87 39.07
CA MET A 99 2.44 34.25 38.73
C MET A 99 1.07 34.38 38.07
N GLU A 100 0.67 33.41 37.25
CA GLU A 100 -0.58 33.46 36.49
C GLU A 100 -1.78 32.96 37.30
N PHE A 101 -1.58 31.91 38.11
CA PHE A 101 -2.65 31.22 38.83
C PHE A 101 -2.82 31.77 40.26
N ILE A 102 -3.17 33.05 40.34
CA ILE A 102 -3.46 33.76 41.60
C ILE A 102 -4.97 33.70 41.86
N PRO A 103 -5.44 33.49 43.10
CA PRO A 103 -6.86 33.58 43.42
C PRO A 103 -7.39 34.98 43.09
N ARG A 104 -8.21 35.08 42.03
CA ARG A 104 -8.94 36.30 41.67
C ARG A 104 -10.28 36.30 42.39
N LYS A 105 -10.65 37.42 43.00
CA LYS A 105 -12.01 37.60 43.53
C LYS A 105 -12.95 37.65 42.33
N PRO A 106 -13.98 36.79 42.24
CA PRO A 106 -14.97 36.91 41.19
C PRO A 106 -15.68 38.25 41.35
N GLU A 107 -15.85 38.99 40.26
CA GLU A 107 -16.72 40.16 40.29
C GLU A 107 -18.16 39.68 40.54
N PRO A 108 -18.92 40.35 41.43
CA PRO A 108 -20.32 40.04 41.62
C PRO A 108 -21.04 40.31 40.30
N GLN A 109 -21.40 39.25 39.58
CA GLN A 109 -22.32 39.38 38.46
C GLN A 109 -23.63 39.89 39.03
N GLY A 110 -24.05 41.09 38.60
CA GLY A 110 -25.36 41.61 38.94
C GLY A 110 -26.39 40.54 38.58
N SER A 111 -27.20 40.12 39.56
CA SER A 111 -28.23 39.12 39.32
C SER A 111 -29.17 39.71 38.25
N CYS A 112 -29.05 39.25 37.01
CA CYS A 112 -30.08 39.46 36.01
C CYS A 112 -31.27 38.61 36.47
N LYS A 113 -32.04 39.15 37.41
CA LYS A 113 -33.31 38.56 37.81
C LYS A 113 -34.20 38.72 36.59
N MET A 114 -34.19 37.71 35.71
CA MET A 114 -35.23 37.56 34.71
C MET A 114 -36.52 37.43 35.52
N MET A 115 -37.27 38.52 35.59
CA MET A 115 -38.61 38.48 36.17
C MET A 115 -39.47 37.74 35.16
N ASP A 116 -39.70 36.46 35.40
CA ASP A 116 -40.65 35.67 34.65
C ASP A 116 -42.05 36.25 34.90
N ASN A 117 -42.45 37.18 34.03
CA ASN A 117 -43.79 37.75 34.04
C ASN A 117 -44.75 36.70 33.46
N TYR A 118 -45.19 35.78 34.31
CA TYR A 118 -46.22 34.81 33.95
C TYR A 118 -47.51 35.55 33.57
N LYS A 119 -47.94 35.39 32.32
CA LYS A 119 -49.25 35.83 31.86
C LYS A 119 -50.18 34.62 31.86
N PRO A 120 -51.17 34.55 32.77
CA PRO A 120 -52.16 33.50 32.70
C PRO A 120 -52.93 33.60 31.37
N PRO A 121 -53.29 32.48 30.75
CA PRO A 121 -54.16 32.51 29.58
C PRO A 121 -55.54 33.08 29.95
N ASP A 122 -56.05 34.01 29.15
CA ASP A 122 -57.37 34.63 29.33
C ASP A 122 -58.53 33.65 28.97
N GLU A 123 -58.19 32.51 28.39
CA GLU A 123 -59.17 31.53 27.94
C GLU A 123 -59.74 30.72 29.12
N LYS A 124 -61.07 30.66 29.19
CA LYS A 124 -61.77 29.90 30.22
C LYS A 124 -61.67 28.41 29.91
N LEU A 125 -61.27 27.62 30.90
CA LEU A 125 -61.29 26.17 30.82
C LEU A 125 -62.76 25.69 30.83
N ASP A 126 -63.18 24.93 29.80
CA ASP A 126 -64.58 24.48 29.59
C ASP A 126 -65.13 23.66 30.77
N GLY A 127 -64.26 22.94 31.49
CA GLY A 127 -64.55 22.36 32.81
C GLY A 127 -65.58 21.22 32.81
N LYS A 128 -66.07 20.81 31.65
CA LYS A 128 -67.04 19.74 31.49
C LYS A 128 -66.35 18.45 31.09
N THR A 129 -66.61 17.40 31.85
CA THR A 129 -66.20 16.05 31.47
C THR A 129 -67.23 15.46 30.50
N ILE A 130 -66.80 14.49 29.68
CA ILE A 130 -67.67 13.75 28.76
C ILE A 130 -68.87 13.15 29.51
N TYR A 131 -68.63 12.63 30.72
CA TYR A 131 -69.68 12.08 31.58
C TYR A 131 -70.78 13.11 31.90
N ALA A 132 -70.41 14.34 32.26
CA ALA A 132 -71.36 15.41 32.54
C ALA A 132 -72.16 15.85 31.29
N GLN A 133 -71.60 15.67 30.10
CA GLN A 133 -72.28 15.98 28.84
C GLN A 133 -73.26 14.86 28.42
N GLU A 134 -72.88 13.60 28.58
CA GLU A 134 -73.63 12.46 28.04
C GLU A 134 -74.76 11.99 28.97
N PHE A 135 -74.53 12.00 30.28
CA PHE A 135 -75.44 11.48 31.29
C PHE A 135 -76.32 12.57 31.90
N VAL A 136 -77.03 13.28 31.03
CA VAL A 136 -78.07 14.23 31.43
C VAL A 136 -79.39 13.49 31.66
N ASN A 137 -80.21 13.99 32.59
CA ASN A 137 -81.54 13.42 32.83
C ASN A 137 -82.46 13.71 31.64
N ARG A 138 -82.72 12.68 30.81
CA ARG A 138 -83.53 12.77 29.58
C ARG A 138 -85.04 12.69 29.83
N GLY A 139 -85.46 12.71 31.09
CA GLY A 139 -86.86 12.59 31.49
C GLY A 139 -87.35 11.13 31.58
N PRO A 140 -88.62 10.93 31.95
CA PRO A 140 -89.21 9.59 32.07
C PRO A 140 -89.26 8.90 30.70
N PRO A 141 -88.99 7.59 30.62
CA PRO A 141 -89.10 6.86 29.36
C PRO A 141 -90.54 6.84 28.85
N GLU A 142 -90.72 7.06 27.56
CA GLU A 142 -92.03 7.01 26.91
C GLU A 142 -92.58 5.58 26.96
N VAL A 143 -93.80 5.41 27.47
CA VAL A 143 -94.43 4.09 27.62
C VAL A 143 -94.94 3.63 26.26
N VAL A 144 -94.18 2.73 25.61
CA VAL A 144 -94.57 2.14 24.32
C VAL A 144 -95.78 1.22 24.53
N LYS A 145 -96.89 1.52 23.86
CA LYS A 145 -98.08 0.65 23.84
C LYS A 145 -97.81 -0.55 22.94
N ILE A 146 -97.59 -1.71 23.53
CA ILE A 146 -97.36 -2.96 22.78
C ILE A 146 -98.73 -3.50 22.32
N THR A 147 -99.02 -3.38 21.03
CA THR A 147 -100.16 -4.05 20.38
C THR A 147 -99.72 -5.32 19.67
N ARG A 148 -100.48 -6.40 19.82
CA ARG A 148 -100.19 -7.70 19.19
C ARG A 148 -100.23 -7.56 17.65
N PRO A 149 -99.17 -7.93 16.93
CA PRO A 149 -99.16 -7.88 15.46
C PRO A 149 -100.14 -8.90 14.87
N LYS A 150 -100.78 -8.55 13.74
CA LYS A 150 -101.73 -9.42 13.03
C LYS A 150 -101.00 -10.66 12.50
N THR A 151 -101.52 -11.85 12.81
CA THR A 151 -100.99 -13.13 12.32
C THR A 151 -101.17 -13.22 10.80
N VAL A 152 -100.05 -13.30 10.07
CA VAL A 152 -100.04 -13.50 8.62
C VAL A 152 -99.92 -15.01 8.34
N THR A 153 -100.92 -15.60 7.69
CA THR A 153 -100.85 -16.97 7.16
C THR A 153 -100.21 -16.95 5.78
N GLN A 154 -99.05 -17.60 5.61
CA GLN A 154 -98.35 -17.69 4.32
C GLN A 154 -99.00 -18.72 3.39
N ASN A 155 -99.26 -18.32 2.14
CA ASN A 155 -99.66 -19.22 1.05
C ASN A 155 -98.45 -20.04 0.58
N GLN A 156 -98.58 -21.37 0.54
CA GLN A 156 -97.54 -22.29 0.11
C GLN A 156 -97.45 -22.33 -1.42
N GLY A 157 -96.53 -21.55 -1.99
CA GLY A 157 -96.33 -21.46 -3.45
C GLY A 157 -94.88 -21.53 -3.94
N LEU A 158 -93.91 -21.85 -3.08
CA LEU A 158 -92.50 -21.91 -3.48
C LEU A 158 -92.06 -23.35 -3.79
N LYS A 159 -91.44 -23.55 -4.96
CA LYS A 159 -90.83 -24.81 -5.37
C LYS A 159 -89.46 -24.98 -4.70
N PHE A 160 -89.19 -26.18 -4.22
CA PHE A 160 -87.93 -26.55 -3.58
C PHE A 160 -86.76 -26.49 -4.58
N GLN A 161 -85.71 -25.73 -4.26
CA GLN A 161 -84.45 -25.76 -5.01
C GLN A 161 -83.55 -26.87 -4.44
N SER A 162 -83.41 -27.98 -5.17
CA SER A 162 -82.63 -29.15 -4.76
C SER A 162 -81.15 -29.08 -5.12
N ALA A 163 -80.68 -27.97 -5.68
CA ALA A 163 -79.28 -27.83 -6.09
C ALA A 163 -78.41 -27.55 -4.86
N THR A 164 -77.52 -28.49 -4.53
CA THR A 164 -76.54 -28.32 -3.46
C THR A 164 -75.35 -27.50 -3.96
N THR A 165 -74.68 -26.78 -3.04
CA THR A 165 -73.48 -26.00 -3.33
C THR A 165 -72.37 -26.86 -3.95
N HIS A 166 -72.26 -28.12 -3.51
CA HIS A 166 -71.32 -29.08 -4.06
C HIS A 166 -71.55 -29.31 -5.56
N ASN A 167 -72.81 -29.56 -5.96
CA ASN A 167 -73.16 -29.84 -7.35
C ASN A 167 -72.96 -28.63 -8.25
N GLN A 168 -73.04 -27.41 -7.71
CA GLN A 168 -72.80 -26.18 -8.46
C GLN A 168 -71.30 -25.86 -8.62
N THR A 169 -70.46 -26.25 -7.66
CA THR A 169 -69.05 -25.80 -7.58
C THR A 169 -68.04 -26.81 -8.10
N PHE A 170 -68.31 -28.11 -7.97
CA PHE A 170 -67.40 -29.19 -8.36
C PHE A 170 -67.81 -29.82 -9.70
N THR A 171 -67.67 -29.03 -10.77
CA THR A 171 -67.80 -29.51 -12.15
C THR A 171 -66.41 -29.81 -12.74
N PRO A 172 -66.28 -30.78 -13.67
CA PRO A 172 -64.98 -31.12 -14.26
C PRO A 172 -64.42 -29.92 -15.03
N LYS A 173 -63.22 -29.47 -14.65
CA LYS A 173 -62.49 -28.37 -15.33
C LYS A 173 -61.51 -28.96 -16.34
N VAL A 174 -61.57 -28.48 -17.58
CA VAL A 174 -60.58 -28.84 -18.62
C VAL A 174 -59.27 -28.10 -18.32
N PRO A 175 -58.13 -28.80 -18.13
CA PRO A 175 -56.87 -28.14 -17.87
C PRO A 175 -56.42 -27.34 -19.10
N SER A 176 -56.11 -26.06 -18.92
CA SER A 176 -55.49 -25.24 -19.95
C SER A 176 -54.03 -25.69 -20.16
N PRO A 177 -53.56 -25.88 -21.40
CA PRO A 177 -52.16 -26.21 -21.65
C PRO A 177 -51.27 -25.08 -21.12
N GLN A 178 -50.33 -25.43 -20.24
CA GLN A 178 -49.32 -24.50 -19.73
C GLN A 178 -48.15 -24.46 -20.71
N ALA A 179 -47.75 -23.26 -21.13
CA ALA A 179 -46.52 -23.11 -21.89
C ALA A 179 -45.33 -23.43 -20.97
N PRO A 180 -44.36 -24.26 -21.40
CA PRO A 180 -43.17 -24.52 -20.59
C PRO A 180 -42.36 -23.22 -20.45
N PHE A 181 -41.94 -22.91 -19.22
CA PHE A 181 -40.94 -21.86 -18.97
C PHE A 181 -39.56 -22.37 -19.37
N GLY A 182 -39.29 -22.43 -20.67
CA GLY A 182 -37.95 -22.57 -21.21
C GLY A 182 -37.27 -21.20 -21.30
N GLU A 183 -35.93 -21.18 -21.25
CA GLU A 183 -35.16 -19.97 -21.54
C GLU A 183 -35.47 -19.48 -22.95
N LEU A 184 -35.81 -18.19 -23.08
CA LEU A 184 -36.00 -17.55 -24.38
C LEU A 184 -34.67 -17.62 -25.15
N PRO A 185 -34.64 -18.02 -26.43
CA PRO A 185 -33.40 -18.08 -27.18
C PRO A 185 -32.74 -16.70 -27.19
N CYS A 186 -31.47 -16.63 -26.78
CA CYS A 186 -30.66 -15.40 -26.70
C CYS A 186 -30.25 -14.91 -28.11
N TYR A 187 -31.23 -14.62 -28.96
CA TYR A 187 -31.01 -14.12 -30.31
C TYR A 187 -31.43 -12.66 -30.40
N THR A 188 -30.59 -11.78 -29.85
CA THR A 188 -30.73 -10.31 -29.88
C THR A 188 -30.78 -9.73 -31.30
N GLY A 189 -30.41 -10.52 -32.32
CA GLY A 189 -30.42 -10.06 -33.70
C GLY A 189 -31.82 -9.91 -34.31
N GLY A 190 -32.85 -10.59 -33.80
CA GLY A 190 -34.21 -10.48 -34.37
C GLY A 190 -34.96 -9.21 -33.97
N ILE A 191 -34.62 -8.65 -32.80
CA ILE A 191 -35.22 -7.41 -32.27
C ILE A 191 -34.46 -6.18 -32.79
N LEU A 192 -33.14 -6.28 -32.94
CA LEU A 192 -32.30 -5.17 -33.44
C LEU A 192 -32.41 -4.99 -34.96
N TYR A 193 -32.68 -6.06 -35.71
CA TYR A 193 -32.77 -6.04 -37.17
C TYR A 193 -34.09 -6.71 -37.61
N PRO A 194 -35.22 -5.98 -37.59
CA PRO A 194 -36.52 -6.54 -37.92
C PRO A 194 -36.63 -6.98 -39.39
N GLU A 195 -35.79 -6.46 -40.28
CA GLU A 195 -35.73 -6.83 -41.69
C GLU A 195 -34.56 -7.79 -41.99
N LYS A 196 -34.54 -8.97 -41.37
CA LYS A 196 -33.58 -10.02 -41.74
C LYS A 196 -33.81 -10.65 -43.11
N ASN A 197 -34.98 -10.40 -43.69
CA ASN A 197 -35.34 -10.87 -45.03
C ASN A 197 -35.43 -9.73 -46.06
N GLY A 198 -35.13 -8.49 -45.64
CA GLY A 198 -34.87 -7.40 -46.57
C GLY A 198 -33.50 -7.68 -47.21
N ARG A 199 -33.50 -8.26 -48.41
CA ARG A 199 -32.28 -8.38 -49.21
C ARG A 199 -31.69 -6.99 -49.36
N TYR A 200 -30.59 -6.72 -48.67
CA TYR A 200 -29.72 -5.59 -48.99
C TYR A 200 -29.04 -5.95 -50.33
N ASP A 201 -29.78 -5.85 -51.44
CA ASP A 201 -29.26 -5.98 -52.80
C ASP A 201 -28.46 -4.71 -53.12
N VAL A 202 -27.30 -4.58 -52.48
CA VAL A 202 -26.31 -3.55 -52.79
C VAL A 202 -25.23 -4.20 -53.64
N THR A 203 -25.50 -4.39 -54.94
CA THR A 203 -24.43 -4.66 -55.91
C THR A 203 -23.87 -3.34 -56.41
N THR A 204 -22.54 -3.25 -56.50
CA THR A 204 -21.90 -2.06 -57.08
C THR A 204 -21.79 -2.21 -58.58
N TRP A 205 -21.86 -1.11 -59.34
CA TRP A 205 -21.80 -1.15 -60.81
C TRP A 205 -20.59 -1.92 -61.36
N ASN A 206 -19.43 -1.84 -60.68
CA ASN A 206 -18.24 -2.59 -61.05
C ASN A 206 -18.41 -4.12 -60.91
N GLN A 207 -19.12 -4.60 -59.90
CA GLN A 207 -19.37 -6.04 -59.71
C GLN A 207 -20.25 -6.61 -60.82
N ASP A 208 -21.15 -5.81 -61.39
CA ASP A 208 -22.01 -6.24 -62.50
C ASP A 208 -21.32 -6.15 -63.86
N VAL A 209 -20.49 -5.12 -64.10
CA VAL A 209 -19.83 -4.90 -65.41
C VAL A 209 -18.58 -5.74 -65.59
N TYR A 210 -17.77 -5.93 -64.54
CA TYR A 210 -16.49 -6.64 -64.62
C TYR A 210 -16.60 -8.07 -64.07
N ARG A 211 -17.56 -8.85 -64.58
CA ARG A 211 -17.57 -10.30 -64.36
C ARG A 211 -16.47 -10.90 -65.21
N GLY A 212 -15.31 -11.15 -64.60
CA GLY A 212 -14.09 -11.62 -65.28
C GLY A 212 -14.40 -12.67 -66.34
N LYS A 213 -14.02 -12.39 -67.60
CA LYS A 213 -14.25 -13.31 -68.71
C LYS A 213 -13.29 -14.48 -68.56
N PHE A 214 -13.81 -15.70 -68.51
CA PHE A 214 -13.00 -16.90 -68.46
C PHE A 214 -12.30 -17.10 -69.81
N ALA A 215 -10.98 -16.93 -69.86
CA ALA A 215 -10.19 -17.32 -71.02
C ALA A 215 -9.91 -18.83 -70.93
N ALA A 216 -10.12 -19.56 -72.03
CA ALA A 216 -9.82 -20.98 -72.08
C ALA A 216 -8.34 -21.21 -71.74
N ARG A 217 -8.07 -22.20 -70.89
CA ARG A 217 -6.72 -22.56 -70.46
C ARG A 217 -5.94 -23.04 -71.70
N PRO A 218 -4.80 -22.42 -72.05
CA PRO A 218 -4.00 -22.91 -73.18
C PRO A 218 -3.48 -24.32 -72.88
N ASP A 219 -3.44 -25.17 -73.90
CA ASP A 219 -3.01 -26.56 -73.74
C ASP A 219 -1.57 -26.65 -73.25
N ALA A 220 -1.33 -27.56 -72.30
CA ALA A 220 -0.02 -27.75 -71.70
C ALA A 220 0.96 -28.38 -72.70
N PHE A 221 2.09 -27.70 -72.93
CA PHE A 221 3.20 -28.24 -73.70
C PHE A 221 3.84 -29.41 -72.94
N LYS A 222 3.80 -30.62 -73.52
CA LYS A 222 4.42 -31.82 -72.94
C LYS A 222 5.80 -32.06 -73.59
N PRO A 223 6.92 -31.83 -72.89
CA PRO A 223 8.24 -32.23 -73.38
C PRO A 223 8.37 -33.77 -73.42
N LYS A 224 9.08 -34.30 -74.43
CA LYS A 224 9.32 -35.74 -74.60
C LYS A 224 10.40 -36.24 -73.62
N GLU A 225 10.00 -37.19 -72.79
CA GLU A 225 10.81 -38.15 -72.01
C GLU A 225 11.84 -37.60 -70.99
N ALA A 226 11.92 -38.29 -69.85
CA ALA A 226 12.52 -37.85 -68.60
C ALA A 226 14.03 -37.60 -68.66
N GLN A 227 14.43 -36.33 -68.60
CA GLN A 227 15.81 -35.92 -68.32
C GLN A 227 15.84 -34.74 -67.35
N VAL A 228 15.38 -34.93 -66.10
CA VAL A 228 15.82 -34.05 -65.02
C VAL A 228 15.87 -34.84 -63.69
N THR A 229 17.07 -35.25 -63.31
CA THR A 229 17.39 -35.74 -61.95
C THR A 229 17.78 -34.52 -61.11
N ILE A 230 16.84 -33.98 -60.32
CA ILE A 230 17.12 -32.85 -59.43
C ILE A 230 17.59 -33.43 -58.10
N GLY A 231 18.89 -33.32 -57.80
CA GLY A 231 19.46 -33.68 -56.50
C GLY A 231 19.06 -32.66 -55.41
N ILE A 232 18.86 -33.15 -54.18
CA ILE A 232 18.40 -32.37 -53.03
C ILE A 232 19.59 -32.13 -52.09
N GLU A 233 19.70 -30.92 -51.56
CA GLU A 233 20.84 -30.37 -50.83
C GLU A 233 21.12 -31.13 -49.51
N GLY A 234 22.36 -31.59 -49.31
CA GLY A 234 22.78 -32.40 -48.15
C GLY A 234 24.23 -32.94 -48.22
N ASP A 235 24.90 -32.88 -49.37
CA ASP A 235 26.27 -33.38 -49.53
C ASP A 235 27.32 -32.27 -49.30
N HIS A 236 27.63 -31.99 -48.02
CA HIS A 236 28.85 -31.28 -47.64
C HIS A 236 29.63 -32.11 -46.60
N LEU A 237 30.52 -32.96 -47.12
CA LEU A 237 31.51 -33.71 -46.34
C LEU A 237 32.57 -32.76 -45.77
N LEU A 238 32.69 -32.69 -44.44
CA LEU A 238 33.85 -32.14 -43.75
C LEU A 238 34.90 -33.25 -43.59
N GLN A 239 36.05 -33.08 -44.25
CA GLN A 239 37.24 -33.90 -44.06
C GLN A 239 38.05 -33.41 -42.87
N THR A 240 38.26 -34.29 -41.88
CA THR A 240 39.54 -34.55 -41.19
C THR A 240 39.47 -35.93 -40.55
#